data_AF-A0A839LJH6-F1
#
_entry.id   AF-A0A839LJH6-F1
#
_cell.length_a   1.000
_cell.length_b   1.000
_cell.length_c   1.000
_cell.angle_alpha   90.00
_cell.angle_beta   90.00
_cell.angle_gamma   90.00
#
_symmetry.space_group_name_H-M   'P 1'
#
loop_
_entity.id
_entity.type
_entity.pdbx_description
1 polymer ?
#
loop_
_entity_poly.entity_id
_entity_poly.type
_entity_poly.pdbx_seq_one_letter_code
_entity_poly.pdbx_strand_id
1 'polypeptide(L)'
;MPPSPPEHFHEALTGWFTPPVRRRALLLTALSFVVPWLLGAWIKLGQQPGLHNDAERQQLLVDYMVTGAILFCLSMVLTWLIGTWILAVMKGRQLLGDDFPEETHRPSPADDRVRRG
;
A
#
# COMPACT_ATOMS: atom_id res chain seq x y z
N MET A 1 19.40 13.95 -29.78
CA MET A 1 18.01 13.96 -29.26
C MET A 1 17.86 12.72 -28.40
N PRO A 2 17.78 12.84 -27.05
CA PRO A 2 17.61 11.67 -26.20
C PRO A 2 16.25 11.01 -26.48
N PRO A 3 16.15 9.67 -26.49
CA PRO A 3 14.89 8.99 -26.73
C PRO A 3 13.88 9.36 -25.63
N SER A 4 12.67 9.74 -26.04
CA SER A 4 11.55 10.00 -25.13
C SER A 4 11.22 8.73 -24.34
N PRO A 5 10.97 8.84 -23.02
CA PRO A 5 10.61 7.68 -22.20
C PRO A 5 9.34 7.00 -22.76
N PRO A 6 9.28 5.65 -22.74
CA PRO A 6 8.16 4.93 -23.34
C PRO A 6 6.84 5.23 -22.59
N GLU A 7 5.80 5.60 -23.33
CA GLU A 7 4.41 5.84 -22.87
C GLU A 7 3.88 4.72 -21.94
N HIS A 8 4.40 3.50 -22.09
CA HIS A 8 4.07 2.31 -21.30
C HIS A 8 4.40 2.48 -19.80
N PHE A 9 5.38 3.32 -19.45
CA PHE A 9 5.72 3.58 -18.05
C PHE A 9 4.60 4.31 -17.32
N HIS A 10 3.94 5.27 -17.97
CA HIS A 10 2.86 6.04 -17.36
C HIS A 10 1.62 5.17 -17.15
N GLU A 11 1.24 4.36 -18.15
CA GLU A 11 0.11 3.43 -18.03
C GLU A 11 0.38 2.33 -16.98
N ALA A 12 1.62 1.83 -16.90
CA ALA A 12 2.02 0.87 -15.86
C ALA A 12 2.01 1.50 -14.46
N LEU A 13 2.28 2.80 -14.31
CA LEU A 13 2.20 3.49 -13.03
C LEU A 13 0.74 3.81 -12.62
N THR A 14 -0.11 4.20 -13.58
CA THR A 14 -1.50 4.61 -13.29
C THR A 14 -2.48 3.44 -13.22
N GLY A 15 -2.28 2.38 -13.99
CA GLY A 15 -3.11 1.16 -13.94
C GLY A 15 -2.87 0.29 -12.69
N TRP A 16 -1.80 0.59 -11.94
CA TRP A 16 -1.28 -0.24 -10.85
C TRP A 16 -1.86 0.09 -9.46
N PHE A 17 -2.33 1.31 -9.24
CA PHE A 17 -2.98 1.67 -7.97
C PHE A 17 -4.42 1.15 -7.93
N THR A 18 -4.59 -0.14 -7.65
CA THR A 18 -5.88 -0.65 -7.20
C THR A 18 -6.38 0.22 -6.04
N PRO A 19 -7.65 0.70 -6.07
CA PRO A 19 -8.20 1.60 -5.05
C PRO A 19 -7.88 1.22 -3.58
N PRO A 20 -7.91 -0.07 -3.18
CA PRO A 20 -7.57 -0.45 -1.81
C PRO A 20 -6.09 -0.26 -1.44
N VAL A 21 -5.15 -0.52 -2.36
CA VAL A 21 -3.71 -0.36 -2.09
C VAL A 21 -3.36 1.12 -1.97
N ARG A 22 -3.93 1.96 -2.85
CA ARG A 22 -3.77 3.42 -2.78
C ARG A 22 -4.24 3.99 -1.45
N ARG A 23 -5.42 3.57 -0.98
CA ARG A 23 -6.00 4.06 0.28
C ARG A 23 -5.15 3.64 1.48
N ARG A 24 -4.63 2.40 1.49
CA ARG A 24 -3.74 1.92 2.55
C ARG A 24 -2.40 2.64 2.55
N ALA A 25 -1.79 2.86 1.38
CA ALA A 25 -0.55 3.62 1.26
C ALA A 25 -0.72 5.05 1.79
N LEU A 26 -1.79 5.76 1.38
CA LEU A 26 -2.09 7.10 1.87
C LEU A 26 -2.30 7.13 3.39
N LEU A 27 -3.02 6.15 3.95
CA LEU A 27 -3.21 6.04 5.39
C LEU A 27 -1.89 5.79 6.12
N LEU A 28 -1.05 4.89 5.62
CA LEU A 28 0.25 4.59 6.24
C LEU A 28 1.20 5.78 6.17
N THR A 29 1.22 6.50 5.04
CA THR A 29 1.98 7.74 4.93
C THR A 29 1.47 8.78 5.92
N ALA A 30 0.16 9.02 6.01
CA ALA A 30 -0.39 9.93 7.00
C ALA A 30 -0.02 9.51 8.43
N LEU A 31 -0.14 8.21 8.74
CA LEU A 31 0.19 7.66 10.05
C LEU A 31 1.68 7.83 10.40
N SER A 32 2.58 7.72 9.41
CA SER A 32 4.03 7.91 9.61
C SER A 32 4.41 9.33 10.04
N PHE A 33 3.58 10.34 9.73
CA PHE A 33 3.77 11.69 10.22
C PHE A 33 3.04 11.93 11.54
N VAL A 34 1.78 11.48 11.63
CA VAL A 34 0.92 11.74 12.79
C VAL A 34 1.45 11.06 14.05
N VAL A 35 1.89 9.80 13.97
CA VAL A 35 2.31 9.03 15.16
C VAL A 35 3.57 9.62 15.81
N PRO A 36 4.69 9.85 15.10
CA PRO A 36 5.87 10.45 15.71
C PRO A 36 5.61 11.88 16.20
N TRP A 37 4.81 12.66 15.47
CA TRP A 37 4.48 14.03 15.87
C TRP A 37 3.68 14.07 17.18
N LEU A 38 2.65 13.23 17.30
CA LEU A 38 1.84 13.14 18.52
C LEU A 38 2.70 12.70 19.70
N LEU A 39 3.58 11.73 19.49
CA LEU A 39 4.48 11.22 20.52
C LEU A 39 5.47 12.30 21.00
N GLY A 40 6.04 13.07 20.07
CA GLY A 40 6.90 14.21 20.38
C GLY A 40 6.19 15.30 21.18
N ALA A 41 4.97 15.66 20.77
CA ALA A 41 4.14 16.64 21.50
C ALA A 41 3.80 16.15 22.91
N TRP A 42 3.52 14.85 23.07
CA TRP A 42 3.21 14.23 24.36
C TRP A 42 4.41 14.24 25.32
N ILE A 43 5.61 13.95 24.81
CA ILE A 43 6.84 14.01 25.60
C ILE A 43 7.14 15.46 26.03
N LYS A 44 6.91 16.44 25.14
CA LYS A 44 7.13 17.86 25.42
C LYS A 44 6.17 18.40 26.51
N LEU A 45 4.95 17.88 26.61
CA LEU A 45 4.00 18.26 27.68
C LEU A 45 4.52 17.94 29.09
N GLY A 46 5.38 16.91 29.24
CA GLY A 46 6.00 16.55 30.51
C GLY A 46 7.25 17.36 30.87
N GLN A 47 7.76 18.17 29.94
CA GLN A 47 9.01 18.92 30.08
C GLN A 47 8.71 20.36 30.52
N GLN A 48 8.56 20.59 31.84
CA GLN A 48 8.33 21.93 32.37
C GLN A 48 9.62 22.77 32.39
N PRO A 49 9.64 23.95 31.75
CA PRO A 49 10.77 24.88 31.83
C PRO A 49 10.85 25.43 33.27
N GLY A 50 11.92 25.09 33.98
CA GLY A 50 12.14 25.51 35.38
C GLY A 50 12.43 24.37 36.37
N LEU A 51 12.07 23.13 36.04
CA LEU A 51 12.40 21.95 36.86
C LEU A 51 13.67 21.22 36.37
N HIS A 52 14.03 21.41 35.10
CA HIS A 52 15.21 20.80 34.47
C HIS A 52 16.17 21.90 33.99
N ASN A 53 17.44 21.80 34.37
CA ASN A 53 18.49 22.77 34.03
C ASN A 53 18.74 22.90 32.51
N ASP A 54 18.41 21.86 31.73
CA ASP A 54 18.68 21.78 30.29
C ASP A 54 17.43 21.42 29.46
N ALA A 55 16.27 22.00 29.80
CA ALA A 55 15.00 21.73 29.12
C ALA A 55 15.07 22.00 27.60
N GLU A 56 15.83 23.02 27.18
CA GLU A 56 16.01 23.37 25.77
C GLU A 56 16.77 22.29 24.99
N ARG A 57 17.82 21.72 25.59
CA ARG A 57 18.61 20.63 24.98
C ARG A 57 17.81 19.34 24.87
N GLN A 58 16.96 19.07 25.86
CA GLN A 58 16.07 17.90 25.84
C GLN A 58 14.96 18.04 24.78
N GLN A 59 14.40 19.24 24.59
CA GLN A 59 13.45 19.51 23.51
C GLN A 59 14.05 19.27 22.12
N LEU A 60 15.28 19.74 21.89
CA LEU A 60 16.00 19.51 20.62
C LEU A 60 16.25 18.01 20.37
N LEU A 61 16.63 17.27 21.40
CA LEU A 61 16.84 15.81 21.28
C LEU A 61 15.54 15.07 20.94
N VAL A 62 14.41 15.48 21.52
CA VAL A 62 13.09 14.96 21.16
C VAL A 62 12.77 15.27 19.69
N ASP A 63 13.06 16.48 19.20
CA ASP A 63 12.81 16.83 17.80
C ASP A 63 13.66 16.03 16.81
N TYR A 64 14.93 15.76 17.15
CA TYR A 64 15.78 14.87 16.35
C TYR A 64 15.24 13.44 16.31
N MET A 65 14.79 12.91 17.44
CA MET A 65 14.19 11.58 17.51
C MET A 65 12.89 11.49 16.70
N VAL A 66 12.02 12.50 16.80
CA VAL A 66 10.76 12.57 16.03
C VAL A 66 11.06 12.62 14.53
N THR A 67 12.01 13.47 14.11
CA THR A 67 12.41 13.59 12.70
C THR A 67 12.99 12.28 12.18
N GLY A 68 13.86 11.63 12.95
CA GLY A 68 14.42 10.32 12.59
C GLY A 68 13.37 9.23 12.48
N ALA A 69 12.41 9.20 13.40
CA ALA A 69 11.29 8.26 13.37
C ALA A 69 10.39 8.46 12.14
N ILE A 70 10.10 9.71 11.75
CA ILE A 70 9.34 10.02 10.53
C ILE A 70 10.07 9.47 9.30
N LEU A 71 11.37 9.77 9.16
CA LEU A 71 12.16 9.30 8.02
C LEU A 71 12.24 7.77 7.96
N PHE A 72 12.37 7.11 9.12
CA PHE A 72 12.37 5.65 9.22
C PHE A 72 11.02 5.03 8.84
N CYS A 73 9.90 5.59 9.32
CA CYS A 73 8.58 5.11 8.93
C CYS A 73 8.32 5.33 7.43
N LEU A 74 8.76 6.47 6.88
CA LEU A 74 8.63 6.76 5.46
C LEU A 74 9.42 5.77 4.59
N SER A 75 10.64 5.39 5.01
CA SER A 75 11.45 4.41 4.29
C SER A 75 10.79 3.02 4.31
N MET A 76 10.20 2.61 5.44
CA MET A 76 9.40 1.38 5.55
C MET A 76 8.22 1.36 4.57
N VAL A 77 7.45 2.46 4.49
CA VAL A 77 6.34 2.58 3.53
C VAL A 77 6.85 2.51 2.09
N LEU A 78 7.99 3.13 1.79
CA LEU A 78 8.63 3.07 0.48
C LEU A 78 9.06 1.63 0.13
N THR A 79 9.72 0.93 1.04
CA THR A 79 10.10 -0.47 0.85
C THR A 79 8.89 -1.37 0.61
N TRP A 80 7.79 -1.15 1.36
CA TRP A 80 6.55 -1.89 1.17
C TRP A 80 5.90 -1.61 -0.20
N LEU A 81 5.88 -0.35 -0.64
CA LEU A 81 5.43 0.03 -1.99
C LEU A 81 6.26 -0.63 -3.08
N ILE A 82 7.59 -0.66 -2.93
CA ILE A 82 8.48 -1.33 -3.89
C ILE A 82 8.25 -2.85 -3.89
N GLY A 83 8.11 -3.47 -2.73
CA GLY A 83 7.88 -4.91 -2.62
C GLY A 83 6.54 -5.34 -3.25
N THR A 84 5.48 -4.57 -3.00
CA THR A 84 4.19 -4.80 -3.67
C THR A 84 4.27 -4.58 -5.17
N TRP A 85 5.08 -3.60 -5.63
CA TRP A 85 5.34 -3.35 -7.04
C TRP A 85 6.00 -4.54 -7.73
N ILE A 86 7.07 -5.07 -7.15
CA ILE A 86 7.77 -6.24 -7.68
C ILE A 86 6.82 -7.44 -7.79
N LEU A 87 6.03 -7.72 -6.74
CA LEU A 87 5.09 -8.85 -6.72
C LEU A 87 4.02 -8.74 -7.82
N ALA A 88 3.56 -7.52 -8.11
CA ALA A 88 2.58 -7.30 -9.16
C ALA A 88 3.17 -7.45 -10.55
N VAL A 89 4.40 -6.95 -10.77
CA VAL A 89 5.13 -7.17 -12.03
C VAL A 89 5.34 -8.67 -12.26
N MET A 90 5.72 -9.42 -11.21
CA MET A 90 5.92 -10.86 -11.31
C MET A 90 4.63 -11.65 -11.53
N LYS A 91 3.52 -11.25 -10.90
CA LYS A 91 2.22 -11.92 -11.10
C LYS A 91 1.61 -11.65 -12.48
N GLY A 92 2.04 -10.60 -13.17
CA GLY A 92 1.49 -10.19 -14.46
C GLY A 92 0.01 -9.80 -14.38
N ARG A 93 -0.53 -9.29 -15.50
CA ARG A 93 -1.96 -9.01 -15.62
C ARG A 93 -2.70 -10.34 -15.48
N GLN A 94 -3.46 -10.52 -14.40
CA GLN A 94 -4.46 -11.59 -14.33
C GLN A 94 -5.43 -11.37 -15.48
N LEU A 95 -5.18 -12.01 -16.61
CA LEU A 95 -6.25 -12.31 -17.54
C LEU A 95 -7.19 -13.20 -16.72
N LEU A 96 -8.34 -12.64 -16.32
CA LEU A 96 -9.49 -13.45 -15.98
C LEU A 96 -9.60 -14.48 -17.11
N GLY A 97 -9.44 -15.76 -16.76
CA GLY A 97 -9.69 -16.82 -17.72
C GLY A 97 -11.07 -16.59 -18.30
N ASP A 98 -11.17 -16.65 -19.63
CA ASP A 98 -12.43 -16.56 -20.35
C ASP A 98 -13.44 -17.51 -19.70
N ASP A 99 -14.71 -17.10 -19.66
CA ASP A 99 -15.78 -17.92 -19.11
C ASP A 99 -15.72 -19.27 -19.81
N PHE A 100 -15.46 -20.33 -19.04
CA PHE A 100 -15.45 -21.68 -19.59
C PHE A 100 -16.85 -21.90 -20.16
N PRO A 101 -17.02 -22.22 -21.46
CA PRO A 101 -18.35 -22.38 -22.01
C PRO A 101 -19.05 -23.45 -21.19
N GLU A 102 -20.11 -23.06 -20.47
CA GLU A 102 -21.01 -24.01 -19.86
C GLU A 102 -21.44 -24.92 -21.02
N GLU A 103 -21.00 -26.18 -20.98
CA GLU A 103 -21.54 -27.19 -21.87
C GLU A 103 -23.04 -27.22 -21.58
N THR A 104 -23.81 -26.49 -22.40
CA THR A 104 -25.26 -26.59 -22.47
C THR A 104 -25.56 -28.07 -22.46
N HIS A 105 -26.09 -28.53 -21.34
CA HIS A 105 -26.46 -29.89 -21.06
C HIS A 105 -27.33 -30.37 -22.22
N ARG A 106 -26.72 -31.00 -23.22
CA ARG A 106 -27.43 -31.59 -24.35
C ARG A 106 -28.07 -32.84 -23.75
N PRO A 107 -29.40 -32.92 -23.65
CA PRO A 107 -30.04 -34.11 -23.10
C PRO A 107 -29.55 -35.31 -23.92
N SER A 108 -28.96 -36.27 -23.22
CA SER A 108 -28.53 -37.52 -23.84
C SER A 108 -29.78 -38.24 -24.33
N PRO A 109 -29.81 -38.78 -25.57
CA PRO A 109 -30.96 -39.51 -26.11
C PRO A 109 -31.30 -40.80 -25.33
N ALA A 110 -30.57 -41.08 -24.24
CA ALA A 110 -30.90 -42.10 -23.26
C ALA A 110 -32.08 -41.71 -22.35
N ASP A 111 -32.30 -40.42 -22.07
CA ASP A 111 -33.36 -39.97 -21.14
C ASP A 111 -34.77 -40.08 -21.74
N ASP A 112 -34.91 -40.09 -23.06
CA ASP A 112 -36.20 -40.27 -23.74
C ASP A 112 -36.72 -41.71 -23.69
N ARG A 113 -35.86 -42.70 -23.41
CA ARG A 113 -36.28 -44.11 -23.29
C ARG A 113 -36.94 -44.43 -21.95
N VAL A 114 -36.61 -43.68 -20.90
CA VAL A 114 -37.16 -43.90 -19.55
C VAL A 114 -38.60 -43.36 -19.44
N ARG A 115 -38.99 -42.40 -20.29
CA ARG A 115 -40.33 -41.79 -20.26
C ARG A 115 -41.42 -42.52 -21.05
N ARG A 116 -41.08 -43.60 -21.77
CA ARG A 116 -42.02 -44.33 -22.65
C ARG A 116 -42.25 -45.80 -22.28
N GLY A 117 -41.75 -46.27 -21.14
CA GLY A 117 -42.07 -47.59 -20.57
C GLY A 117 -43.01 -47.45 -19.40
#